data_AF-A0A1W6MWQ4-F1
#
_entry.id   AF-A0A1W6MWQ4-F1
#
_cell.length_a   1.000
_cell.length_b   1.000
_cell.length_c   1.000
_cell.angle_alpha   90.00
_cell.angle_beta   90.00
_cell.angle_gamma   90.00
#
_symmetry.space_group_name_H-M   'P 1'
#
loop_
_entity.id
_entity.type
_entity.pdbx_description
1 polymer ?
#
loop_
_entity_poly.entity_id
_entity_poly.type
_entity_poly.pdbx_seq_one_letter_code
_entity_poly.pdbx_strand_id
1 'polypeptide(L)'
;MNRHEALNERFEKHVWAKPICRAAEIGDEGLVLGARTVLAHMKRDAFGAPVLALNEDRERLLALLGVASWRPASSELLRHVEGASAFWRRGEKALANIRLAYAGIPRIEDRADAYRLFLAEALLDDGMAPRELTKALGLEPTRRPLVKYDPSQPRVPAGSGPTSGRWSRDDTGASPSAETRRVPDNAAPPPSSPQAPSLGFVAAGGARTLAQALFGEASGSALLAELAVLGETVGAGIVFGAIFVPSPNKAVTEGAVPGAPGLFYHLDAPTGALRLFRNGTAGREIVVRAKQGRNGVFVNTASGEPIARTLRGSLVFDADRLVDATGAPREGTEPDDPKLCPKPEPDTPHGAKEAARAYEDLIKKRINPEDPTPRGWGVNLPDPDSDTSKPVFFDDCRRSDGALIEIKGPGIAEKLHKRFFEEAEIFPKEWKRQAEKQVRAAGQHALEWYFAESEAEKLAKETFDSVKELRKITTHHVSAKEP
;
A
#
# COMPACT_ATOMS: atom_id res chain seq x y z
N MET A 1 27.62 18.05 -11.45
CA MET A 1 26.20 17.70 -11.33
C MET A 1 25.80 16.91 -12.57
N ASN A 2 25.26 15.71 -12.42
CA ASN A 2 24.81 14.90 -13.57
C ASN A 2 23.53 15.53 -14.17
N ARG A 3 23.32 15.48 -15.50
CA ARG A 3 22.11 15.97 -16.16
C ARG A 3 20.82 15.40 -15.52
N HIS A 4 20.85 14.14 -15.10
CA HIS A 4 19.74 13.52 -14.37
C HIS A 4 19.45 14.20 -13.03
N GLU A 5 20.49 14.52 -12.26
CA GLU A 5 20.38 15.20 -10.97
C GLU A 5 19.82 16.61 -11.13
N ALA A 6 20.26 17.35 -12.16
CA ALA A 6 19.73 18.66 -12.51
C ALA A 6 18.24 18.63 -12.90
N LEU A 7 17.81 17.62 -13.65
CA LEU A 7 16.39 17.45 -14.00
C LEU A 7 15.54 17.08 -12.79
N ASN A 8 16.06 16.22 -11.91
CA ASN A 8 15.39 15.89 -10.66
C ASN A 8 15.23 17.13 -9.76
N GLU A 9 16.29 17.92 -9.58
CA GLU A 9 16.23 19.17 -8.82
C GLU A 9 15.22 20.16 -9.42
N ARG A 10 15.19 20.31 -10.75
CA ARG A 10 14.19 21.16 -11.42
C ARG A 10 12.76 20.66 -11.19
N PHE A 11 12.53 19.35 -11.22
CA PHE A 11 11.22 18.76 -10.93
C PHE A 11 10.81 19.02 -9.48
N GLU A 12 11.70 18.77 -8.52
CA GLU A 12 11.46 19.04 -7.10
C GLU A 12 11.08 20.50 -6.88
N LYS A 13 11.82 21.43 -7.50
CA LYS A 13 11.51 22.86 -7.45
C LYS A 13 10.12 23.19 -8.02
N HIS A 14 9.71 22.54 -9.11
CA HIS A 14 8.37 22.75 -9.70
C HIS A 14 7.25 22.25 -8.80
N VAL A 15 7.37 21.02 -8.31
CA VAL A 15 6.38 20.38 -7.42
C VAL A 15 6.27 21.13 -6.09
N TRP A 16 7.38 21.71 -5.60
CA TRP A 16 7.38 22.50 -4.39
C TRP A 16 6.73 23.87 -4.57
N ALA A 17 6.98 24.53 -5.70
CA ALA A 17 6.40 25.84 -5.98
C ALA A 17 4.88 25.78 -6.21
N LYS A 18 4.37 24.71 -6.83
CA LYS A 18 2.95 24.57 -7.18
C LYS A 18 2.49 23.11 -7.10
N PRO A 19 1.26 22.84 -6.59
CA PRO A 19 0.72 21.48 -6.52
C PRO A 19 0.68 20.79 -7.89
N ILE A 20 0.82 19.46 -7.88
CA ILE A 20 0.64 18.63 -9.09
C ILE A 20 -0.81 18.74 -9.56
N CYS A 21 -1.01 19.20 -10.81
CA CYS A 21 -2.29 19.24 -11.49
C CYS A 21 -2.74 17.82 -11.84
N ARG A 22 -3.62 17.24 -11.01
CA ARG A 22 -4.13 15.87 -11.20
C ARG A 22 -5.04 15.73 -12.42
N ALA A 23 -5.62 16.82 -12.90
CA ALA A 23 -6.43 16.85 -14.11
C ALA A 23 -5.89 17.93 -15.06
N ALA A 24 -6.19 17.80 -16.35
CA ALA A 24 -5.76 18.79 -17.33
C ALA A 24 -6.57 20.10 -17.17
N GLU A 25 -5.86 21.22 -17.18
CA GLU A 25 -6.44 22.55 -16.97
C GLU A 25 -5.94 23.51 -18.04
N ILE A 26 -6.79 24.44 -18.49
CA ILE A 26 -6.37 25.53 -19.38
C ILE A 26 -6.08 26.77 -18.53
N GLY A 27 -4.85 27.25 -18.58
CA GLY A 27 -4.38 28.47 -17.91
C GLY A 27 -3.61 29.39 -18.86
N ASP A 28 -2.97 30.41 -18.31
CA ASP A 28 -2.29 31.45 -19.10
C ASP A 28 -1.09 30.91 -19.91
N GLU A 29 -0.46 29.84 -19.45
CA GLU A 29 0.66 29.17 -20.14
C GLU A 29 0.18 28.22 -21.24
N GLY A 30 -1.06 27.74 -21.17
CA GLY A 30 -1.59 26.73 -22.09
C GLY A 30 -2.44 25.67 -21.40
N LEU A 31 -2.55 24.50 -22.03
CA LEU A 31 -3.13 23.30 -21.45
C LEU A 31 -2.05 22.60 -20.61
N VAL A 32 -2.25 22.51 -19.30
CA VAL A 32 -1.27 21.97 -18.36
C VAL A 32 -1.75 20.68 -17.68
N LEU A 33 -0.82 19.78 -17.34
CA LEU A 33 -1.07 18.54 -16.60
C LEU A 33 0.14 18.16 -15.74
N GLY A 34 -0.06 17.46 -14.62
CA GLY A 34 1.02 16.94 -13.79
C GLY A 34 1.81 18.04 -13.08
N ALA A 35 3.14 18.02 -13.17
CA ALA A 35 4.00 19.05 -12.56
C ALA A 35 4.06 20.34 -13.41
N ARG A 36 2.90 20.83 -13.85
CA ARG A 36 2.70 21.95 -14.79
C ARG A 36 3.33 21.74 -16.17
N THR A 37 3.37 20.49 -16.62
CA THR A 37 3.81 20.22 -17.98
C THR A 37 2.82 20.79 -18.98
N VAL A 38 3.33 21.61 -19.92
CA VAL A 38 2.55 22.29 -20.96
C VAL A 38 2.35 21.32 -22.11
N LEU A 39 1.14 20.76 -22.18
CA LEU A 39 0.71 19.85 -23.23
C LEU A 39 0.52 20.58 -24.57
N ALA A 40 0.00 21.81 -24.53
CA ALA A 40 -0.13 22.70 -25.66
C ALA A 40 -0.03 24.15 -25.18
N HIS A 41 0.81 24.95 -25.80
CA HIS A 41 1.12 26.32 -25.41
C HIS A 41 -0.05 27.26 -25.69
N MET A 42 -0.16 28.31 -24.87
CA MET A 42 -0.98 29.46 -25.18
C MET A 42 -0.24 30.38 -26.14
N LYS A 43 -0.89 30.79 -27.22
CA LYS A 43 -0.41 31.85 -28.13
C LYS A 43 -1.46 32.96 -28.23
N ARG A 44 -1.10 34.05 -28.91
CA ARG A 44 -2.05 35.09 -29.29
C ARG A 44 -2.42 34.93 -30.75
N ASP A 45 -3.71 35.03 -31.06
CA ASP A 45 -4.18 35.09 -32.45
C ASP A 45 -3.88 36.47 -33.07
N ALA A 46 -4.30 36.66 -34.33
CA ALA A 46 -4.10 37.91 -35.07
C ALA A 46 -4.73 39.15 -34.39
N PHE A 47 -5.67 38.95 -33.47
CA PHE A 47 -6.33 40.01 -32.71
C PHE A 47 -5.78 40.13 -31.28
N GLY A 48 -4.70 39.41 -30.95
CA GLY A 48 -4.09 39.42 -29.63
C GLY A 48 -4.81 38.56 -28.60
N ALA A 49 -5.89 37.84 -28.96
CA ALA A 49 -6.65 37.04 -28.02
C ALA A 49 -5.92 35.71 -27.72
N PRO A 50 -5.94 35.24 -26.47
CA PRO A 50 -5.30 33.98 -26.10
C PRO A 50 -6.01 32.79 -26.76
N VAL A 51 -5.24 31.92 -27.41
CA VAL A 51 -5.71 30.69 -28.05
C VAL A 51 -4.66 29.59 -27.86
N LEU A 52 -5.10 28.35 -27.61
CA LEU A 52 -4.18 27.22 -27.58
C LEU A 52 -3.60 26.98 -28.97
N ALA A 53 -2.29 26.75 -29.06
CA ALA A 53 -1.55 26.48 -30.28
C ALA A 53 -1.77 25.03 -30.78
N LEU A 54 -3.01 24.56 -30.83
CA LEU A 54 -3.34 23.14 -31.07
C LEU A 54 -2.89 22.61 -32.43
N ASN A 55 -2.71 23.49 -33.42
CA ASN A 55 -2.19 23.10 -34.73
C ASN A 55 -0.67 22.91 -34.70
N GLU A 56 0.04 23.85 -34.08
CA GLU A 56 1.50 23.83 -33.93
C GLU A 56 1.96 22.75 -32.95
N ASP A 57 1.28 22.63 -31.81
CA ASP A 57 1.58 21.67 -30.75
C ASP A 57 0.85 20.35 -30.92
N ARG A 58 0.23 20.08 -32.07
CA ARG A 58 -0.58 18.86 -32.27
C ARG A 58 0.19 17.59 -31.94
N GLU A 59 1.42 17.47 -32.45
CA GLU A 59 2.24 16.28 -32.22
C GLU A 59 2.79 16.23 -30.79
N ARG A 60 3.17 17.39 -30.21
CA ARG A 60 3.57 17.53 -28.80
C ARG A 60 2.47 17.06 -27.86
N LEU A 61 1.26 17.56 -28.04
CA LEU A 61 0.08 17.24 -27.24
C LEU A 61 -0.20 15.73 -27.26
N LEU A 62 -0.22 15.12 -28.45
CA LEU A 62 -0.46 13.68 -28.57
C LEU A 62 0.68 12.84 -27.96
N ALA A 63 1.94 13.25 -28.11
CA ALA A 63 3.07 12.57 -27.50
C ALA A 63 3.00 12.61 -25.97
N LEU A 64 2.81 13.79 -25.39
CA LEU A 64 2.74 13.97 -23.93
C LEU A 64 1.52 13.27 -23.31
N LEU A 65 0.36 13.32 -23.97
CA LEU A 65 -0.81 12.52 -23.55
C LEU A 65 -0.56 11.02 -23.65
N GLY A 66 0.23 10.60 -24.64
CA GLY A 66 0.65 9.21 -24.77
C GLY A 66 1.54 8.76 -23.61
N VAL A 67 2.50 9.60 -23.20
CA VAL A 67 3.35 9.36 -22.03
C VAL A 67 2.51 9.28 -20.75
N ALA A 68 1.58 10.22 -20.56
CA ALA A 68 0.72 10.27 -19.37
C ALA A 68 -0.18 9.04 -19.24
N SER A 69 -0.74 8.54 -20.35
CA SER A 69 -1.64 7.37 -20.36
C SER A 69 -0.92 6.03 -20.54
N TRP A 70 0.38 6.06 -20.86
CA TRP A 70 1.16 4.90 -21.33
C TRP A 70 0.48 4.15 -22.49
N ARG A 71 -0.24 4.88 -23.36
CA ARG A 71 -0.98 4.38 -24.51
C ARG A 71 -0.93 5.39 -25.64
N PRO A 72 -0.99 4.99 -26.92
CA PRO A 72 -1.09 5.95 -28.01
C PRO A 72 -2.34 6.84 -27.87
N ALA A 73 -2.15 8.16 -27.89
CA ALA A 73 -3.25 9.11 -27.78
C ALA A 73 -4.09 9.16 -29.08
N SER A 74 -5.42 9.11 -28.94
CA SER A 74 -6.35 9.18 -30.10
C SER A 74 -6.43 10.60 -30.65
N SER A 75 -6.44 10.76 -31.98
CA SER A 75 -6.68 12.07 -32.60
C SER A 75 -8.08 12.63 -32.31
N GLU A 76 -9.06 11.79 -31.93
CA GLU A 76 -10.42 12.23 -31.63
C GLU A 76 -10.49 13.13 -30.39
N LEU A 77 -9.55 12.97 -29.44
CA LEU A 77 -9.50 13.83 -28.25
C LEU A 77 -9.24 15.29 -28.61
N LEU A 78 -8.54 15.55 -29.72
CA LEU A 78 -8.21 16.92 -30.15
C LEU A 78 -9.46 17.75 -30.41
N ARG A 79 -10.52 17.13 -30.95
CA ARG A 79 -11.81 17.80 -31.14
C ARG A 79 -12.41 18.30 -29.82
N HIS A 80 -12.23 17.54 -28.73
CA HIS A 80 -12.70 17.94 -27.41
C HIS A 80 -11.84 19.04 -26.79
N VAL A 81 -10.51 18.97 -26.99
CA VAL A 81 -9.57 20.01 -26.54
C VAL A 81 -9.78 21.33 -27.31
N GLU A 82 -10.02 21.28 -28.62
CA GLU A 82 -10.40 22.43 -29.44
C GLU A 82 -11.69 23.08 -28.93
N GLY A 83 -12.71 22.26 -28.66
CA GLY A 83 -13.96 22.72 -28.05
C GLY A 83 -13.73 23.40 -26.70
N ALA A 84 -12.92 22.78 -25.83
CA ALA A 84 -12.56 23.35 -24.54
C ALA A 84 -11.83 24.70 -24.69
N SER A 85 -10.88 24.80 -25.62
CA SER A 85 -10.17 26.06 -25.92
C SER A 85 -11.13 27.16 -26.36
N ALA A 86 -12.11 26.83 -27.22
CA ALA A 86 -13.11 27.78 -27.70
C ALA A 86 -14.00 28.32 -26.57
N PHE A 87 -14.44 27.45 -25.65
CA PHE A 87 -15.18 27.85 -24.45
C PHE A 87 -14.33 28.70 -23.52
N TRP A 88 -13.09 28.30 -23.27
CA TRP A 88 -12.17 29.04 -22.40
C TRP A 88 -11.91 30.45 -22.92
N ARG A 89 -11.70 30.62 -24.23
CA ARG A 89 -11.50 31.93 -24.88
C ARG A 89 -12.70 32.87 -24.72
N ARG A 90 -13.92 32.34 -24.61
CA ARG A 90 -15.14 33.11 -24.35
C ARG A 90 -15.35 33.45 -22.87
N GLY A 91 -14.45 33.02 -21.99
CA GLY A 91 -14.60 33.15 -20.54
C GLY A 91 -15.51 32.09 -19.91
N GLU A 92 -16.00 31.13 -20.69
CA GLU A 92 -16.91 30.06 -20.23
C GLU A 92 -16.12 28.91 -19.58
N LYS A 93 -15.42 29.20 -18.48
CA LYS A 93 -14.47 28.26 -17.83
C LYS A 93 -15.11 26.93 -17.41
N ALA A 94 -16.35 26.95 -16.93
CA ALA A 94 -17.06 25.74 -16.54
C ALA A 94 -17.30 24.79 -17.74
N LEU A 95 -17.73 25.34 -18.87
CA LEU A 95 -17.96 24.57 -20.09
C LEU A 95 -16.65 24.07 -20.72
N ALA A 96 -15.57 24.86 -20.60
CA ALA A 96 -14.23 24.43 -20.97
C ALA A 96 -13.81 23.18 -20.17
N ASN A 97 -13.96 23.20 -18.84
CA ASN A 97 -13.62 22.07 -17.97
C ASN A 97 -14.48 20.83 -18.25
N ILE A 98 -15.79 21.01 -18.51
CA ILE A 98 -16.67 19.90 -18.93
C ILE A 98 -16.15 19.29 -20.24
N ARG A 99 -15.77 20.11 -21.22
CA ARG A 99 -15.22 19.61 -22.49
C ARG A 99 -13.88 18.89 -22.33
N LEU A 100 -13.00 19.36 -21.45
CA LEU A 100 -11.76 18.65 -21.11
C LEU A 100 -12.05 17.30 -20.46
N ALA A 101 -13.04 17.21 -19.57
CA ALA A 101 -13.45 15.93 -19.00
C ALA A 101 -13.93 14.95 -20.07
N TYR A 102 -14.71 15.42 -21.06
CA TYR A 102 -15.12 14.61 -22.21
C TYR A 102 -13.97 14.22 -23.14
N ALA A 103 -12.83 14.92 -23.10
CA ALA A 103 -11.65 14.53 -23.88
C ALA A 103 -11.01 13.23 -23.37
N GLY A 104 -11.36 12.79 -22.14
CA GLY A 104 -10.82 11.55 -21.56
C GLY A 104 -9.32 11.63 -21.28
N ILE A 105 -8.78 12.82 -21.04
CA ILE A 105 -7.37 13.00 -20.66
C ILE A 105 -7.15 12.28 -19.31
N PRO A 106 -6.16 11.38 -19.21
CA PRO A 106 -5.89 10.65 -17.96
C PRO A 106 -5.62 11.61 -16.81
N ARG A 107 -6.08 11.23 -15.61
CA ARG A 107 -5.69 11.91 -14.38
C ARG A 107 -4.32 11.42 -13.95
N ILE A 108 -3.53 12.32 -13.36
CA ILE A 108 -2.25 11.98 -12.76
C ILE A 108 -2.52 11.53 -11.32
N GLU A 109 -2.31 10.24 -11.06
CA GLU A 109 -2.61 9.64 -9.76
C GLU A 109 -1.41 9.70 -8.83
N ASP A 110 -0.20 9.55 -9.37
CA ASP A 110 1.02 9.53 -8.59
C ASP A 110 2.11 10.51 -9.09
N ARG A 111 3.14 10.61 -8.27
CA ARG A 111 4.29 11.50 -8.51
C ARG A 111 5.18 10.98 -9.65
N ALA A 112 5.23 9.67 -9.86
CA ALA A 112 6.04 9.08 -10.91
C ALA A 112 5.48 9.41 -12.29
N ASP A 113 4.15 9.39 -12.45
CA ASP A 113 3.44 9.86 -13.64
C ASP A 113 3.76 11.31 -13.96
N ALA A 114 3.68 12.19 -12.95
CA ALA A 114 4.02 13.60 -13.08
C ALA A 114 5.50 13.79 -13.48
N TYR A 115 6.41 13.01 -12.91
CA TYR A 115 7.83 13.08 -13.22
C TYR A 115 8.14 12.60 -14.64
N ARG A 116 7.51 11.50 -15.08
CA ARG A 116 7.64 10.99 -16.45
C ARG A 116 7.16 12.02 -17.47
N LEU A 117 6.04 12.66 -17.20
CA LEU A 117 5.48 13.71 -18.05
C LEU A 117 6.42 14.94 -18.12
N PHE A 118 6.99 15.34 -16.97
CA PHE A 118 7.98 16.43 -16.88
C PHE A 118 9.27 16.12 -17.66
N LEU A 119 9.79 14.88 -17.56
CA LEU A 119 10.96 14.46 -18.33
C LEU A 119 10.68 14.45 -19.84
N ALA A 120 9.49 13.97 -20.25
CA ALA A 120 9.07 13.97 -21.63
C ALA A 120 9.02 15.38 -22.22
N GLU A 121 8.45 16.34 -21.49
CA GLU A 121 8.47 17.75 -21.86
C GLU A 121 9.88 18.31 -22.01
N ALA A 122 10.76 18.06 -21.03
CA ALA A 122 12.13 18.53 -21.09
C ALA A 122 12.89 18.01 -22.32
N LEU A 123 12.62 16.75 -22.73
CA LEU A 123 13.21 16.20 -23.96
C LEU A 123 12.69 16.89 -25.22
N LEU A 124 11.39 17.20 -25.28
CA LEU A 124 10.80 17.92 -26.41
C LEU A 124 11.34 19.35 -26.50
N ASP A 125 11.51 20.02 -25.35
CA ASP A 125 12.07 21.37 -25.26
C ASP A 125 13.56 21.40 -25.65
N ASP A 126 14.29 20.31 -25.38
CA ASP A 126 15.67 20.10 -25.83
C ASP A 126 15.76 19.70 -27.33
N GLY A 127 14.63 19.68 -28.04
CA GLY A 127 14.56 19.49 -29.49
C GLY A 127 14.31 18.05 -29.95
N MET A 128 14.02 17.11 -29.06
CA MET A 128 13.58 15.76 -29.46
C MET A 128 12.26 15.85 -30.21
N ALA A 129 12.16 15.20 -31.38
CA ALA A 129 10.91 15.21 -32.12
C ALA A 129 9.84 14.39 -31.38
N PRO A 130 8.56 14.84 -31.32
CA PRO A 130 7.49 14.11 -30.64
C PRO A 130 7.34 12.64 -31.10
N ARG A 131 7.56 12.37 -32.39
CA ARG A 131 7.54 11.01 -32.95
C ARG A 131 8.71 10.15 -32.48
N GLU A 132 9.89 10.73 -32.29
CA GLU A 132 11.04 10.00 -31.75
C GLU A 132 10.82 9.63 -30.30
N LEU A 133 10.24 10.54 -29.51
CA LEU A 133 9.86 10.29 -28.12
C LEU A 133 8.84 9.14 -28.03
N THR A 134 7.73 9.18 -28.78
CA THR A 134 6.73 8.11 -28.73
C THR A 134 7.29 6.78 -29.23
N LYS A 135 8.13 6.79 -30.26
CA LYS A 135 8.82 5.59 -30.75
C LYS A 135 9.77 5.00 -29.70
N ALA A 136 10.57 5.82 -29.03
CA ALA A 136 11.49 5.37 -27.98
C ALA A 136 10.77 4.70 -26.80
N LEU A 137 9.53 5.13 -26.52
CA LEU A 137 8.68 4.58 -25.46
C LEU A 137 7.79 3.41 -25.92
N GLY A 138 7.84 3.01 -27.20
CA GLY A 138 6.95 1.99 -27.75
C GLY A 138 5.48 2.43 -27.82
N LEU A 139 5.22 3.74 -27.83
CA LEU A 139 3.91 4.37 -27.86
C LEU A 139 3.49 4.79 -29.28
N GLU A 140 4.17 4.31 -30.31
CA GLU A 140 3.70 4.52 -31.68
C GLU A 140 2.29 3.93 -31.79
N PRO A 141 1.34 4.66 -32.41
CA PRO A 141 0.05 4.08 -32.71
C PRO A 141 0.36 2.82 -33.51
N THR A 142 -0.05 1.65 -32.98
CA THR A 142 -0.01 0.42 -33.74
C THR A 142 -0.81 0.73 -34.99
N ARG A 143 -0.10 0.98 -36.09
CA ARG A 143 -0.70 0.93 -37.42
C ARG A 143 -1.29 -0.46 -37.40
N ARG A 144 -2.61 -0.56 -37.19
CA ARG A 144 -3.31 -1.84 -37.33
C ARG A 144 -2.68 -2.41 -38.59
N PRO A 145 -1.99 -3.56 -38.52
CA PRO A 145 -1.39 -4.10 -39.71
C PRO A 145 -2.55 -4.12 -40.68
N LEU A 146 -2.47 -3.27 -41.71
CA LEU A 146 -3.43 -3.34 -42.80
C LEU A 146 -3.25 -4.77 -43.23
N VAL A 147 -4.19 -5.64 -42.86
CA VAL A 147 -4.09 -7.07 -43.10
C VAL A 147 -3.89 -7.14 -44.59
N LYS A 148 -2.64 -7.37 -44.98
CA LYS A 148 -2.26 -7.31 -46.38
C LYS A 148 -3.10 -8.39 -47.01
N TYR A 149 -3.91 -8.00 -47.98
CA TYR A 149 -4.84 -8.87 -48.68
C TYR A 149 -4.26 -10.28 -48.83
N ASP A 150 -4.88 -11.25 -48.17
CA ASP A 150 -4.49 -12.65 -48.28
C ASP A 150 -5.12 -13.18 -49.59
N PRO A 151 -4.32 -13.59 -50.59
CA PRO A 151 -4.84 -14.09 -51.87
C PRO A 151 -5.74 -15.33 -51.73
N SER A 152 -5.66 -16.04 -50.61
CA SER A 152 -6.51 -17.20 -50.32
C SER A 152 -7.88 -16.84 -49.75
N GLN A 153 -8.11 -15.57 -49.35
CA GLN A 153 -9.43 -15.14 -48.89
C GLN A 153 -10.41 -15.11 -50.07
N PRO A 154 -11.59 -15.75 -49.95
CA PRO A 154 -12.55 -15.88 -51.04
C PRO A 154 -13.01 -14.49 -51.51
N ARG A 155 -12.79 -14.20 -52.79
CA ARG A 155 -13.31 -12.99 -53.41
C ARG A 155 -14.81 -13.15 -53.65
N VAL A 156 -15.59 -12.14 -53.27
CA VAL A 156 -16.88 -11.93 -53.90
C VAL A 156 -16.60 -11.58 -55.37
N PRO A 157 -17.10 -12.34 -56.35
CA PRO A 157 -16.86 -12.06 -57.75
C PRO A 157 -17.31 -10.65 -58.11
N ALA A 158 -16.47 -9.92 -58.84
CA ALA A 158 -16.84 -8.62 -59.39
C ALA A 158 -18.08 -8.80 -60.29
N GLY A 159 -19.18 -8.12 -59.96
CA GLY A 159 -20.44 -8.18 -60.72
C GLY A 159 -21.65 -8.77 -59.98
N SER A 160 -21.52 -9.14 -58.71
CA SER A 160 -22.60 -9.74 -57.92
C SER A 160 -23.58 -8.69 -57.34
N GLY A 161 -24.20 -7.86 -58.19
CA GLY A 161 -25.33 -7.00 -57.84
C GLY A 161 -25.05 -5.82 -56.86
N PRO A 162 -26.07 -4.97 -56.59
CA PRO A 162 -25.93 -3.66 -55.94
C PRO A 162 -25.48 -3.66 -54.47
N THR A 163 -25.16 -4.83 -53.91
CA THR A 163 -24.73 -5.04 -52.52
C THR A 163 -23.31 -5.61 -52.39
N SER A 164 -22.45 -5.48 -53.41
CA SER A 164 -21.02 -5.81 -53.28
C SER A 164 -20.32 -4.84 -52.31
N GLY A 165 -19.99 -5.31 -51.11
CA GLY A 165 -19.19 -4.54 -50.13
C GLY A 165 -19.54 -4.75 -48.65
N ARG A 166 -20.61 -5.48 -48.31
CA ARG A 166 -20.88 -5.84 -46.91
C ARG A 166 -20.19 -7.16 -46.54
N TRP A 167 -19.47 -7.11 -45.43
CA TRP A 167 -18.85 -8.27 -44.78
C TRP A 167 -19.93 -9.00 -43.98
N SER A 168 -20.25 -10.24 -44.35
CA SER A 168 -21.07 -11.13 -43.53
C SER A 168 -20.22 -11.64 -42.35
N ARG A 169 -20.75 -11.57 -41.12
CA ARG A 169 -20.17 -12.22 -39.95
C ARG A 169 -20.70 -13.67 -39.88
N ASP A 170 -19.82 -14.65 -40.00
CA ASP A 170 -20.02 -16.05 -39.60
C ASP A 170 -20.29 -16.10 -38.07
N ASP A 171 -21.02 -17.02 -37.43
CA ASP A 171 -21.91 -18.11 -37.82
C ASP A 171 -22.66 -18.49 -36.52
N THR A 172 -23.98 -18.69 -36.55
CA THR A 172 -24.73 -19.39 -35.48
C THR A 172 -25.39 -20.60 -36.11
N GLY A 173 -24.65 -21.70 -36.14
CA GLY A 173 -25.12 -23.00 -36.62
C GLY A 173 -25.88 -23.76 -35.52
N ALA A 174 -27.18 -23.98 -35.78
CA ALA A 174 -28.10 -24.77 -34.98
C ALA A 174 -27.90 -26.29 -35.17
N SER A 175 -28.24 -27.07 -34.14
CA SER A 175 -28.69 -28.47 -34.20
C SER A 175 -30.18 -28.50 -33.80
N PRO A 176 -31.03 -29.50 -34.14
CA PRO A 176 -30.71 -30.96 -34.07
C PRO A 176 -31.42 -31.90 -35.09
N SER A 177 -30.93 -33.15 -35.22
CA SER A 177 -31.71 -34.39 -34.93
C SER A 177 -31.13 -35.66 -35.60
N ALA A 178 -30.94 -36.68 -34.74
CA ALA A 178 -31.04 -38.14 -34.89
C ALA A 178 -30.55 -38.85 -36.16
N GLU A 179 -29.64 -39.84 -36.01
CA GLU A 179 -29.97 -41.28 -36.22
C GLU A 179 -28.87 -42.24 -35.69
N THR A 180 -29.31 -43.43 -35.32
CA THR A 180 -28.67 -44.52 -34.56
C THR A 180 -27.70 -45.38 -35.39
N ARG A 181 -26.50 -45.73 -34.87
CA ARG A 181 -25.86 -47.04 -35.18
C ARG A 181 -24.75 -47.47 -34.18
N ARG A 182 -24.70 -48.79 -33.95
CA ARG A 182 -23.91 -49.57 -32.96
C ARG A 182 -22.40 -49.71 -33.31
N VAL A 183 -21.55 -49.63 -32.27
CA VAL A 183 -20.40 -50.48 -31.76
C VAL A 183 -19.87 -51.62 -32.69
N PRO A 184 -18.57 -52.08 -32.73
CA PRO A 184 -17.48 -52.00 -31.70
C PRO A 184 -16.01 -51.71 -32.11
N ASP A 185 -15.20 -51.52 -31.05
CA ASP A 185 -13.83 -51.99 -30.74
C ASP A 185 -12.52 -51.39 -31.32
N ASN A 186 -11.57 -51.28 -30.38
CA ASN A 186 -10.10 -51.22 -30.45
C ASN A 186 -9.42 -49.88 -30.77
N ALA A 187 -8.78 -49.26 -29.76
CA ALA A 187 -7.31 -49.13 -29.69
C ALA A 187 -6.82 -48.22 -28.53
N ALA A 188 -5.86 -48.79 -27.80
CA ALA A 188 -4.83 -48.27 -26.87
C ALA A 188 -4.71 -46.75 -26.54
N PRO A 189 -4.37 -46.40 -25.27
CA PRO A 189 -3.89 -45.07 -24.89
C PRO A 189 -2.37 -44.91 -25.13
N PRO A 190 -1.87 -43.70 -25.47
CA PRO A 190 -0.43 -43.44 -25.55
C PRO A 190 0.22 -43.23 -24.16
N PRO A 191 1.54 -43.42 -24.05
CA PRO A 191 2.24 -43.62 -22.80
C PRO A 191 2.58 -42.34 -22.04
N SER A 192 2.61 -42.51 -20.72
CA SER A 192 3.16 -41.64 -19.69
C SER A 192 4.63 -41.25 -19.96
N SER A 193 4.93 -39.96 -19.81
CA SER A 193 6.29 -39.43 -19.75
C SER A 193 6.78 -39.35 -18.28
N PRO A 194 8.10 -39.48 -18.05
CA PRO A 194 8.67 -39.85 -16.75
C PRO A 194 8.84 -38.69 -15.78
N GLN A 195 8.66 -39.02 -14.50
CA GLN A 195 9.07 -38.23 -13.34
C GLN A 195 10.60 -38.06 -13.30
N ALA A 196 11.04 -36.87 -12.92
CA ALA A 196 12.40 -36.57 -12.50
C ALA A 196 12.40 -36.16 -11.01
N PRO A 197 13.53 -36.37 -10.30
CA PRO A 197 13.53 -36.75 -8.89
C PRO A 197 13.38 -35.59 -7.91
N SER A 198 12.64 -35.89 -6.84
CA SER A 198 12.65 -35.19 -5.57
C SER A 198 14.03 -35.27 -4.90
N LEU A 199 14.67 -34.13 -4.68
CA LEU A 199 15.73 -33.98 -3.70
C LEU A 199 15.11 -33.47 -2.40
N GLY A 200 15.10 -34.35 -1.40
CA GLY A 200 14.75 -34.02 -0.04
C GLY A 200 15.82 -33.16 0.61
N PHE A 201 15.36 -32.18 1.38
CA PHE A 201 16.14 -31.60 2.47
C PHE A 201 15.38 -31.87 3.77
N VAL A 202 16.03 -32.63 4.63
CA VAL A 202 15.71 -32.75 6.05
C VAL A 202 16.23 -31.49 6.73
N ALA A 203 15.36 -30.75 7.40
CA ALA A 203 15.72 -29.78 8.43
C ALA A 203 14.70 -29.91 9.56
N ALA A 204 15.01 -30.80 10.51
CA ALA A 204 14.41 -30.85 11.82
C ALA A 204 15.08 -29.80 12.72
N GLY A 205 14.29 -29.19 13.61
CA GLY A 205 14.71 -28.16 14.57
C GLY A 205 14.02 -26.84 14.24
N GLY A 206 12.93 -26.45 14.89
CA GLY A 206 12.54 -26.63 16.28
C GLY A 206 11.94 -25.28 16.67
N ALA A 207 10.71 -25.03 16.22
CA ALA A 207 10.06 -23.74 16.35
C ALA A 207 9.51 -23.61 17.77
N ARG A 208 10.23 -22.84 18.60
CA ARG A 208 9.73 -22.43 19.91
C ARG A 208 8.84 -21.21 19.72
N THR A 209 7.58 -21.42 20.04
CA THR A 209 6.48 -20.53 19.74
C THR A 209 6.24 -19.51 20.84
N LEU A 210 5.54 -18.44 20.46
CA LEU A 210 5.38 -17.18 21.18
C LEU A 210 4.65 -17.30 22.57
N ALA A 211 4.16 -18.52 22.90
CA ALA A 211 3.40 -18.97 24.08
C ALA A 211 4.20 -18.97 25.37
N GLN A 212 5.52 -18.95 25.27
CA GLN A 212 6.37 -18.78 26.43
C GLN A 212 6.61 -17.31 26.80
N ALA A 213 6.46 -16.37 25.87
CA ALA A 213 6.88 -14.97 26.08
C ALA A 213 5.74 -14.09 26.63
N LEU A 214 4.52 -14.29 26.14
CA LEU A 214 3.35 -13.72 26.79
C LEU A 214 3.33 -14.28 28.23
N PHE A 215 3.39 -15.59 28.43
CA PHE A 215 3.09 -16.24 29.70
C PHE A 215 4.29 -16.40 30.65
N GLY A 216 5.44 -15.80 30.28
CA GLY A 216 6.70 -15.86 31.00
C GLY A 216 6.86 -14.81 32.10
N GLU A 217 7.71 -15.13 33.08
CA GLU A 217 7.98 -14.34 34.28
C GLU A 217 9.02 -13.23 34.03
N ALA A 218 8.61 -12.01 33.66
CA ALA A 218 9.27 -10.77 34.14
C ALA A 218 8.67 -9.47 33.54
N SER A 219 8.21 -8.61 34.44
CA SER A 219 8.44 -7.16 34.49
C SER A 219 8.18 -6.31 33.23
N GLY A 220 6.92 -5.90 33.06
CA GLY A 220 6.52 -4.85 32.09
C GLY A 220 5.45 -3.91 32.64
N SER A 221 5.55 -3.40 33.87
CA SER A 221 4.47 -2.63 34.51
C SER A 221 4.17 -1.27 33.87
N ALA A 222 5.14 -0.62 33.21
CA ALA A 222 4.96 0.71 32.60
C ALA A 222 4.18 0.65 31.28
N LEU A 223 4.55 -0.28 30.38
CA LEU A 223 3.80 -0.62 29.16
C LEU A 223 2.46 -1.33 29.45
N LEU A 224 2.15 -1.52 30.73
CA LEU A 224 0.89 -2.03 31.28
C LEU A 224 0.13 -1.00 32.19
N ALA A 225 0.31 0.34 32.04
CA ALA A 225 -0.67 1.42 32.36
C ALA A 225 -1.59 2.12 31.24
N GLU A 226 -1.12 2.63 30.09
CA GLU A 226 -1.82 3.27 28.92
C GLU A 226 -2.77 2.50 27.91
N LEU A 227 -2.65 1.19 27.57
CA LEU A 227 -3.63 0.36 26.82
C LEU A 227 -4.98 0.21 27.56
N ALA A 228 -5.04 0.51 28.87
CA ALA A 228 -6.30 0.58 29.65
C ALA A 228 -7.22 1.63 29.06
N VAL A 229 -6.60 2.77 28.75
CA VAL A 229 -7.27 4.02 28.41
C VAL A 229 -8.02 3.88 27.08
N LEU A 230 -7.67 2.87 26.27
CA LEU A 230 -8.31 2.58 24.98
C LEU A 230 -9.52 1.68 25.08
N GLY A 231 -9.53 0.72 26.02
CA GLY A 231 -10.75 -0.04 26.31
C GLY A 231 -11.87 0.88 26.84
N GLU A 232 -11.52 1.96 27.53
CA GLU A 232 -12.51 2.92 28.03
C GLU A 232 -13.09 3.84 26.94
N THR A 233 -12.39 4.03 25.81
CA THR A 233 -12.75 5.03 24.78
C THR A 233 -13.26 4.45 23.47
N VAL A 234 -12.84 3.23 23.12
CA VAL A 234 -13.23 2.54 21.88
C VAL A 234 -13.87 1.23 22.30
N GLY A 235 -15.13 0.99 21.94
CA GLY A 235 -15.80 -0.27 22.23
C GLY A 235 -15.01 -1.49 21.75
N ALA A 236 -15.40 -2.69 22.19
CA ALA A 236 -14.67 -3.92 21.92
C ALA A 236 -14.36 -4.15 20.42
N GLY A 237 -13.13 -4.54 20.08
CA GLY A 237 -12.64 -4.59 18.68
C GLY A 237 -11.47 -5.57 18.46
N ILE A 238 -11.22 -5.94 17.20
CA ILE A 238 -10.16 -6.88 16.77
C ILE A 238 -9.00 -6.10 16.15
N VAL A 239 -7.79 -6.35 16.62
CA VAL A 239 -6.56 -5.76 16.06
C VAL A 239 -5.48 -6.84 16.03
N PHE A 240 -4.92 -7.16 14.86
CA PHE A 240 -3.82 -8.13 14.66
C PHE A 240 -4.07 -9.54 15.21
N GLY A 241 -5.28 -10.07 15.04
CA GLY A 241 -5.65 -11.38 15.59
C GLY A 241 -5.80 -11.39 17.11
N ALA A 242 -5.70 -10.23 17.78
CA ALA A 242 -6.04 -10.07 19.18
C ALA A 242 -7.38 -9.33 19.33
N ILE A 243 -8.23 -9.79 20.25
CA ILE A 243 -9.57 -9.26 20.48
C ILE A 243 -9.58 -8.54 21.82
N PHE A 244 -9.76 -7.22 21.80
CA PHE A 244 -9.75 -6.40 23.00
C PHE A 244 -11.17 -6.20 23.52
N VAL A 245 -11.36 -6.53 24.79
CA VAL A 245 -12.62 -6.34 25.49
C VAL A 245 -12.41 -5.51 26.74
N PRO A 246 -13.00 -4.31 26.84
CA PRO A 246 -12.93 -3.51 28.05
C PRO A 246 -13.60 -4.28 29.19
N SER A 247 -12.89 -4.54 30.28
CA SER A 247 -13.55 -5.00 31.50
C SER A 247 -13.91 -3.75 32.31
N PRO A 248 -15.20 -3.40 32.49
CA PRO A 248 -15.58 -2.48 33.54
C PRO A 248 -14.98 -2.97 34.87
N ASN A 249 -14.58 -2.05 35.75
CA ASN A 249 -14.05 -2.33 37.11
C ASN A 249 -15.09 -2.97 38.06
N LYS A 250 -16.00 -3.80 37.53
CA LYS A 250 -16.97 -4.58 38.28
C LYS A 250 -16.34 -5.93 38.63
N ALA A 251 -16.71 -6.45 39.79
CA ALA A 251 -16.27 -7.77 40.24
C ALA A 251 -16.62 -8.89 39.25
N VAL A 252 -17.71 -8.72 38.49
CA VAL A 252 -18.14 -9.66 37.45
C VAL A 252 -18.45 -8.88 36.18
N THR A 253 -17.88 -9.35 35.07
CA THR A 253 -18.08 -8.77 33.73
C THR A 253 -18.54 -9.86 32.77
N GLU A 254 -19.57 -9.58 31.99
CA GLU A 254 -20.02 -10.44 30.89
C GLU A 254 -20.15 -9.65 29.60
N GLY A 255 -19.94 -10.30 28.46
CA GLY A 255 -20.13 -9.69 27.14
C GLY A 255 -19.96 -10.68 26.00
N ALA A 256 -20.22 -10.21 24.77
CA ALA A 256 -19.88 -10.96 23.57
C ALA A 256 -18.37 -10.85 23.29
N VAL A 257 -17.78 -11.88 22.68
CA VAL A 257 -16.39 -11.85 22.20
C VAL A 257 -16.39 -11.26 20.77
N PRO A 258 -15.83 -10.06 20.53
CA PRO A 258 -15.80 -9.46 19.19
C PRO A 258 -15.13 -10.38 18.17
N GLY A 259 -15.72 -10.53 16.98
CA GLY A 259 -15.15 -11.40 15.94
C GLY A 259 -15.46 -12.89 16.09
N ALA A 260 -16.09 -13.31 17.19
CA ALA A 260 -16.54 -14.69 17.39
C ALA A 260 -18.07 -14.72 17.61
N PRO A 261 -18.89 -14.67 16.54
CA PRO A 261 -20.34 -14.66 16.65
C PRO A 261 -20.88 -15.82 17.50
N GLY A 262 -21.77 -15.49 18.44
CA GLY A 262 -22.39 -16.47 19.34
C GLY A 262 -21.51 -16.93 20.51
N LEU A 263 -20.27 -16.44 20.61
CA LEU A 263 -19.39 -16.67 21.74
C LEU A 263 -19.45 -15.49 22.72
N PHE A 264 -19.59 -15.81 23.99
CA PHE A 264 -19.67 -14.85 25.08
C PHE A 264 -18.66 -15.20 26.16
N TYR A 265 -18.23 -14.20 26.93
CA TYR A 265 -17.32 -14.37 28.05
C TYR A 265 -17.98 -13.92 29.36
N HIS A 266 -17.56 -14.55 30.45
CA HIS A 266 -17.86 -14.17 31.82
C HIS A 266 -16.57 -14.21 32.62
N LEU A 267 -16.16 -13.05 33.10
CA LEU A 267 -14.98 -12.86 33.92
C LEU A 267 -15.43 -12.53 35.35
N ASP A 268 -15.13 -13.43 36.29
CA ASP A 268 -15.21 -13.22 37.72
C ASP A 268 -13.82 -12.80 38.21
N ALA A 269 -13.61 -11.50 38.34
CA ALA A 269 -12.32 -10.92 38.66
C ALA A 269 -11.81 -11.31 40.08
N PRO A 270 -12.65 -11.33 41.15
CA PRO A 270 -12.22 -11.78 42.48
C PRO A 270 -11.67 -13.20 42.51
N THR A 271 -12.28 -14.12 41.75
CA THR A 271 -11.81 -15.52 41.69
C THR A 271 -10.78 -15.78 40.60
N GLY A 272 -10.55 -14.80 39.72
CA GLY A 272 -9.74 -14.94 38.51
C GLY A 272 -10.32 -15.97 37.55
N ALA A 273 -11.63 -16.21 37.55
CA ALA A 273 -12.25 -17.22 36.70
C ALA A 273 -12.79 -16.58 35.41
N LEU A 274 -12.33 -17.08 34.26
CA LEU A 274 -12.86 -16.73 32.95
C LEU A 274 -13.63 -17.92 32.40
N ARG A 275 -14.86 -17.69 31.93
CA ARG A 275 -15.68 -18.70 31.28
C ARG A 275 -16.10 -18.20 29.90
N LEU A 276 -15.87 -19.00 28.88
CA LEU A 276 -16.44 -18.77 27.56
C LEU A 276 -17.63 -19.70 27.36
N PHE A 277 -18.71 -19.17 26.81
CA PHE A 277 -19.95 -19.91 26.64
C PHE A 277 -20.65 -19.56 25.33
N ARG A 278 -21.47 -20.48 24.85
CA ARG A 278 -22.42 -20.27 23.75
C ARG A 278 -23.84 -20.41 24.28
N ASN A 279 -24.77 -19.71 23.66
CA ASN A 279 -26.19 -19.89 23.93
C ASN A 279 -26.74 -20.92 22.94
N GLY A 280 -27.01 -22.13 23.43
CA GLY A 280 -27.65 -23.21 22.67
C GLY A 280 -29.14 -23.33 22.97
N THR A 281 -29.81 -24.29 22.32
CA THR A 281 -31.24 -24.57 22.52
C THR A 281 -31.55 -25.08 23.93
N ALA A 282 -30.59 -25.73 24.59
CA ALA A 282 -30.69 -26.19 25.98
C ALA A 282 -30.23 -25.15 27.02
N GLY A 283 -29.94 -23.91 26.60
CA GLY A 283 -29.43 -22.85 27.45
C GLY A 283 -27.94 -22.58 27.27
N ARG A 284 -27.31 -22.02 28.31
CA ARG A 284 -25.92 -21.56 28.29
C ARG A 284 -24.95 -22.72 28.46
N GLU A 285 -24.22 -23.05 27.39
CA GLU A 285 -23.20 -24.10 27.38
C GLU A 285 -21.82 -23.48 27.57
N ILE A 286 -21.10 -23.90 28.62
CA ILE A 286 -19.73 -23.44 28.87
C ILE A 286 -18.79 -24.24 27.96
N VAL A 287 -18.17 -23.55 27.00
CA VAL A 287 -17.21 -24.15 26.05
C VAL A 287 -15.78 -24.10 26.57
N VAL A 288 -15.42 -23.07 27.35
CA VAL A 288 -14.08 -22.96 27.95
C VAL A 288 -14.18 -22.48 29.38
N ARG A 289 -13.39 -23.12 30.25
CA ARG A 289 -13.11 -22.64 31.61
C ARG A 289 -11.64 -22.29 31.67
N ALA A 290 -11.31 -21.09 32.12
CA ALA A 290 -9.95 -20.65 32.31
C ALA A 290 -9.78 -19.99 33.67
N LYS A 291 -8.56 -20.08 34.20
CA LYS A 291 -8.20 -19.46 35.47
C LYS A 291 -7.03 -18.51 35.26
N GLN A 292 -7.08 -17.38 35.95
CA GLN A 292 -6.03 -16.39 35.89
C GLN A 292 -4.79 -16.94 36.60
N GLY A 293 -3.69 -17.05 35.85
CA GLY A 293 -2.36 -17.41 36.34
C GLY A 293 -1.54 -16.17 36.71
N ARG A 294 -0.22 -16.32 36.69
CA ARG A 294 0.73 -15.22 36.90
C ARG A 294 0.62 -14.21 35.74
N ASN A 295 0.93 -12.94 35.99
CA ASN A 295 0.96 -11.86 34.98
C ASN A 295 -0.36 -11.60 34.23
N GLY A 296 -1.51 -11.87 34.87
CA GLY A 296 -2.83 -11.53 34.33
C GLY A 296 -3.34 -12.46 33.22
N VAL A 297 -2.62 -13.53 32.96
CA VAL A 297 -2.86 -14.58 31.96
C VAL A 297 -4.08 -15.42 32.31
N PHE A 298 -4.93 -15.78 31.36
CA PHE A 298 -5.95 -16.83 31.56
C PHE A 298 -5.57 -18.11 30.82
N VAL A 299 -5.45 -19.19 31.58
CA VAL A 299 -5.12 -20.53 31.08
C VAL A 299 -6.37 -21.41 31.13
N ASN A 300 -6.71 -22.04 30.01
CA ASN A 300 -7.77 -23.03 29.93
C ASN A 300 -7.49 -24.18 30.92
N THR A 301 -8.41 -24.44 31.84
CA THR A 301 -8.24 -25.45 32.90
C THR A 301 -8.26 -26.88 32.37
N ALA A 302 -8.80 -27.11 31.17
CA ALA A 302 -8.84 -28.43 30.54
C ALA A 302 -7.59 -28.71 29.70
N SER A 303 -7.19 -27.78 28.81
CA SER A 303 -6.03 -27.99 27.92
C SER A 303 -4.70 -27.49 28.48
N GLY A 304 -4.71 -26.62 29.49
CA GLY A 304 -3.51 -25.93 29.97
C GLY A 304 -3.01 -24.84 29.04
N GLU A 305 -3.75 -24.50 27.97
CA GLU A 305 -3.35 -23.50 27.00
C GLU A 305 -3.78 -22.10 27.40
N PRO A 306 -2.96 -21.08 27.13
CA PRO A 306 -3.38 -19.71 27.28
C PRO A 306 -4.44 -19.33 26.24
N ILE A 307 -5.48 -18.60 26.68
CA ILE A 307 -6.56 -18.17 25.79
C ILE A 307 -6.85 -16.67 25.85
N ALA A 308 -6.40 -16.01 26.93
CA ALA A 308 -6.58 -14.58 27.10
C ALA A 308 -5.55 -14.00 28.09
N ARG A 309 -5.49 -12.67 28.17
CA ARG A 309 -4.76 -11.93 29.21
C ARG A 309 -5.49 -10.67 29.61
N THR A 310 -5.44 -10.31 30.89
CA THR A 310 -5.73 -8.96 31.35
C THR A 310 -4.54 -8.03 31.06
N LEU A 311 -4.74 -7.05 30.18
CA LEU A 311 -3.81 -5.96 29.91
C LEU A 311 -4.49 -4.67 30.36
N ARG A 312 -3.99 -4.05 31.43
CA ARG A 312 -4.49 -2.75 31.89
C ARG A 312 -6.02 -2.74 32.10
N GLY A 313 -6.56 -3.76 32.79
CA GLY A 313 -8.01 -3.89 33.00
C GLY A 313 -8.84 -4.29 31.77
N SER A 314 -8.25 -4.38 30.58
CA SER A 314 -8.91 -4.95 29.40
C SER A 314 -8.57 -6.44 29.27
N LEU A 315 -9.52 -7.24 28.81
CA LEU A 315 -9.34 -8.64 28.49
C LEU A 315 -8.99 -8.78 27.01
N VAL A 316 -7.85 -9.37 26.70
CA VAL A 316 -7.38 -9.57 25.33
C VAL A 316 -7.39 -11.05 25.01
N PHE A 317 -8.10 -11.45 23.98
CA PHE A 317 -8.11 -12.82 23.49
C PHE A 317 -7.20 -12.99 22.28
N ASP A 318 -6.67 -14.19 22.12
CA ASP A 318 -6.09 -14.64 20.86
C ASP A 318 -7.21 -15.20 19.97
N ALA A 319 -7.44 -14.57 18.82
CA ALA A 319 -8.49 -14.94 17.88
C ALA A 319 -8.28 -16.34 17.28
N ASP A 320 -7.03 -16.75 17.06
CA ASP A 320 -6.71 -18.05 16.48
C ASP A 320 -6.99 -19.16 17.49
N ARG A 321 -6.65 -18.93 18.77
CA ARG A 321 -6.90 -19.90 19.86
C ARG A 321 -8.36 -20.00 20.28
N LEU A 322 -9.14 -18.94 20.08
CA LEU A 322 -10.58 -18.96 20.32
C LEU A 322 -11.31 -19.93 19.39
N VAL A 323 -10.84 -20.11 18.17
CA VAL A 323 -11.43 -21.07 17.22
C VAL A 323 -11.16 -22.50 17.70
N ASP A 324 -9.91 -22.80 18.10
CA ASP A 324 -9.47 -24.12 18.55
C ASP A 324 -10.13 -24.54 19.87
N ALA A 325 -10.18 -23.62 20.84
CA ALA A 325 -10.77 -23.89 22.15
C ALA A 325 -12.29 -24.15 22.10
N THR A 326 -12.95 -23.86 20.97
CA THR A 326 -14.38 -24.15 20.76
C THR A 326 -14.66 -25.45 20.03
N GLY A 327 -13.65 -26.29 19.80
CA GLY A 327 -13.80 -27.67 19.34
C GLY A 327 -13.83 -27.88 17.83
N ALA A 328 -13.32 -26.94 17.03
CA ALA A 328 -13.04 -27.20 15.62
C ALA A 328 -11.72 -28.00 15.53
N PRO A 329 -11.70 -29.24 15.02
CA PRO A 329 -10.47 -30.03 14.95
C PRO A 329 -9.55 -29.50 13.86
N ARG A 330 -8.29 -29.23 14.19
CA ARG A 330 -7.18 -29.10 13.22
C ARG A 330 -6.02 -30.02 13.59
N GLU A 331 -5.49 -30.68 12.57
CA GLU A 331 -4.26 -31.47 12.66
C GLU A 331 -3.04 -30.54 12.67
N GLY A 332 -2.24 -30.63 13.75
CA GLY A 332 -0.79 -30.50 13.69
C GLY A 332 -0.22 -29.13 13.32
N THR A 333 -0.40 -28.14 14.19
CA THR A 333 0.52 -26.98 14.22
C THR A 333 1.02 -26.81 15.64
N GLU A 334 2.35 -26.74 15.79
CA GLU A 334 3.00 -26.37 17.05
C GLU A 334 2.36 -25.10 17.63
N PRO A 335 2.33 -24.95 18.97
CA PRO A 335 1.49 -23.98 19.66
C PRO A 335 1.97 -22.53 19.45
N ASP A 336 1.74 -21.95 18.28
CA ASP A 336 2.01 -20.55 17.92
C ASP A 336 1.12 -19.58 18.70
N ASP A 337 1.67 -18.46 19.12
CA ASP A 337 1.04 -17.45 19.98
C ASP A 337 0.83 -16.15 19.19
N PRO A 338 0.02 -15.21 19.67
CA PRO A 338 -0.48 -14.09 18.89
C PRO A 338 0.60 -13.02 18.68
N LYS A 339 1.00 -12.82 17.41
CA LYS A 339 2.13 -11.96 17.03
C LYS A 339 1.79 -10.47 17.21
N LEU A 340 2.39 -9.83 18.22
CA LEU A 340 2.29 -8.37 18.46
C LEU A 340 2.82 -7.55 17.27
N CYS A 341 3.75 -8.12 16.53
CA CYS A 341 4.33 -7.52 15.35
C CYS A 341 3.79 -8.20 14.10
N PRO A 342 3.40 -7.44 13.07
CA PRO A 342 3.16 -7.99 11.74
C PRO A 342 4.37 -8.79 11.26
N LYS A 343 4.12 -9.73 10.35
CA LYS A 343 5.20 -10.44 9.67
C LYS A 343 6.02 -9.40 8.88
N PRO A 344 7.35 -9.36 9.03
CA PRO A 344 8.15 -8.48 8.19
C PRO A 344 8.05 -8.84 6.72
N GLU A 345 8.13 -7.83 5.86
CA GLU A 345 8.12 -7.94 4.41
C GLU A 345 9.33 -7.19 3.81
N PRO A 346 9.78 -7.55 2.60
CA PRO A 346 10.83 -6.80 1.92
C PRO A 346 10.48 -5.33 1.76
N ASP A 347 11.42 -4.45 2.10
CA ASP A 347 11.29 -3.01 1.91
C ASP A 347 11.48 -2.61 0.44
N THR A 348 10.90 -1.48 0.06
CA THR A 348 11.20 -0.85 -1.22
C THR A 348 12.63 -0.30 -1.20
N PRO A 349 13.50 -0.65 -2.17
CA PRO A 349 14.89 -0.19 -2.14
C PRO A 349 14.99 1.35 -2.25
N HIS A 350 15.32 2.02 -1.15
CA HIS A 350 15.42 3.49 -1.10
C HIS A 350 16.83 4.05 -1.41
N GLY A 351 17.69 3.25 -2.05
CA GLY A 351 19.06 3.68 -2.39
C GLY A 351 19.92 4.05 -1.17
N ALA A 352 19.57 3.54 0.01
CA ALA A 352 20.28 3.81 1.25
C ALA A 352 21.76 3.42 1.13
N LYS A 353 22.65 4.30 1.59
CA LYS A 353 24.09 4.02 1.66
C LYS A 353 24.34 2.84 2.60
N GLU A 354 25.42 2.11 2.36
CA GLU A 354 25.80 0.94 3.17
C GLU A 354 25.92 1.26 4.67
N ALA A 355 26.43 2.44 5.02
CA ALA A 355 26.51 2.90 6.41
C ALA A 355 25.14 3.10 7.07
N ALA A 356 24.12 3.52 6.31
CA ALA A 356 22.76 3.66 6.83
C ALA A 356 22.13 2.30 7.11
N ARG A 357 22.32 1.34 6.20
CA ARG A 357 21.86 -0.05 6.40
C ARG A 357 22.58 -0.74 7.56
N ALA A 358 23.89 -0.53 7.71
CA ALA A 358 24.64 -1.10 8.84
C ALA A 358 24.16 -0.53 10.20
N TYR A 359 23.80 0.75 10.24
CA TYR A 359 23.19 1.35 11.41
C TYR A 359 21.79 0.79 11.70
N GLU A 360 20.98 0.59 10.66
CA GLU A 360 19.68 -0.07 10.75
C GLU A 360 19.81 -1.48 11.36
N ASP A 361 20.74 -2.29 10.86
CA ASP A 361 21.03 -3.63 11.39
C ASP A 361 21.44 -3.61 12.87
N LEU A 362 22.26 -2.62 13.27
CA LEU A 362 22.68 -2.41 14.67
C LEU A 362 21.47 -2.15 15.58
N ILE A 363 20.58 -1.25 15.18
CA ILE A 363 19.40 -0.90 15.97
C ILE A 363 18.41 -2.05 16.02
N LYS A 364 18.14 -2.72 14.89
CA LYS A 364 17.30 -3.93 14.84
C LYS A 364 17.80 -5.02 15.79
N LYS A 365 19.11 -5.30 15.77
CA LYS A 365 19.74 -6.25 16.69
C LYS A 365 19.67 -5.80 18.15
N ARG A 366 19.75 -4.50 18.43
CA ARG A 366 19.62 -3.97 19.79
C ARG A 366 18.18 -4.10 20.32
N ILE A 367 17.20 -3.87 19.47
CA ILE A 367 15.76 -3.92 19.82
C ILE A 367 15.29 -5.38 19.94
N ASN A 368 15.72 -6.23 19.01
CA ASN A 368 15.32 -7.62 18.88
C ASN A 368 16.59 -8.51 18.78
N PRO A 369 17.29 -8.79 19.90
CA PRO A 369 18.59 -9.46 19.87
C PRO A 369 18.55 -10.92 19.39
N GLU A 370 17.42 -11.61 19.57
CA GLU A 370 17.26 -13.02 19.17
C GLU A 370 16.74 -13.17 17.74
N ASP A 371 15.87 -12.26 17.30
CA ASP A 371 15.20 -12.31 15.98
C ASP A 371 15.01 -10.90 15.40
N PRO A 372 16.11 -10.23 15.00
CA PRO A 372 16.02 -8.92 14.37
C PRO A 372 15.40 -9.03 12.99
N THR A 373 14.60 -8.04 12.60
CA THR A 373 14.07 -7.98 11.24
C THR A 373 15.23 -7.99 10.23
N PRO A 374 15.19 -8.82 9.16
CA PRO A 374 16.30 -8.89 8.21
C PRO A 374 16.62 -7.53 7.55
N ARG A 375 17.85 -7.41 7.07
CA ARG A 375 18.29 -6.23 6.33
C ARG A 375 17.44 -6.00 5.08
N GLY A 376 16.95 -4.78 4.88
CA GLY A 376 16.08 -4.44 3.75
C GLY A 376 14.67 -5.05 3.87
N TRP A 377 14.26 -5.40 5.08
CA TRP A 377 12.89 -5.78 5.43
C TRP A 377 12.38 -4.85 6.53
N GLY A 378 11.06 -4.76 6.67
CA GLY A 378 10.41 -4.03 7.76
C GLY A 378 8.97 -4.48 7.91
N VAL A 379 8.19 -3.78 8.72
CA VAL A 379 6.78 -4.09 8.94
C VAL A 379 5.89 -3.08 8.23
N ASN A 380 4.82 -3.58 7.63
CA ASN A 380 3.84 -2.79 6.88
C ASN A 380 2.51 -2.76 7.63
N LEU A 381 1.93 -1.57 7.78
CA LEU A 381 0.58 -1.38 8.31
C LEU A 381 -0.29 -0.62 7.29
N PRO A 382 -1.60 -0.90 7.22
CA PRO A 382 -2.50 -0.12 6.38
C PRO A 382 -2.59 1.34 6.87
N ASP A 383 -2.54 2.31 5.95
CA ASP A 383 -2.87 3.71 6.26
C ASP A 383 -4.41 3.86 6.28
N PRO A 384 -5.03 4.14 7.45
CA PRO A 384 -6.49 4.15 7.58
C PRO A 384 -7.17 5.23 6.72
N ASP A 385 -6.45 6.29 6.35
CA ASP A 385 -6.99 7.43 5.59
C ASP A 385 -6.65 7.36 4.10
N SER A 386 -5.87 6.37 3.67
CA SER A 386 -5.45 6.27 2.28
C SER A 386 -6.40 5.37 1.48
N ASP A 387 -7.19 5.99 0.62
CA ASP A 387 -7.94 5.30 -0.45
C ASP A 387 -7.02 4.45 -1.36
N THR A 388 -5.72 4.77 -1.40
CA THR A 388 -4.76 4.14 -2.32
C THR A 388 -4.19 2.79 -1.85
N SER A 389 -4.64 2.27 -0.69
CA SER A 389 -4.15 1.02 -0.08
C SER A 389 -2.62 0.95 0.11
N LYS A 390 -1.91 2.09 0.07
CA LYS A 390 -0.45 2.10 0.23
C LYS A 390 -0.10 1.83 1.70
N PRO A 391 0.70 0.79 2.00
CA PRO A 391 1.09 0.52 3.36
C PRO A 391 2.02 1.63 3.89
N VAL A 392 1.97 1.83 5.20
CA VAL A 392 2.95 2.61 5.96
C VAL A 392 4.01 1.65 6.47
N PHE A 393 5.25 1.93 6.09
CA PHE A 393 6.41 1.13 6.44
C PHE A 393 7.04 1.61 7.75
N PHE A 394 7.56 0.66 8.50
CA PHE A 394 8.41 0.85 9.68
C PHE A 394 9.59 -0.13 9.57
N ASP A 395 10.78 0.29 9.96
CA ASP A 395 11.99 -0.51 9.78
C ASP A 395 11.99 -1.77 10.67
N ASP A 396 11.40 -1.69 11.87
CA ASP A 396 11.27 -2.83 12.76
C ASP A 396 10.01 -2.77 13.62
N CYS A 397 9.72 -3.87 14.31
CA CYS A 397 8.75 -3.93 15.38
C CYS A 397 9.34 -4.72 16.56
N ARG A 398 9.37 -4.10 17.74
CA ARG A 398 9.93 -4.69 18.95
C ARG A 398 9.06 -5.85 19.41
N ARG A 399 9.61 -7.07 19.41
CA ARG A 399 8.84 -8.31 19.68
C ARG A 399 8.23 -8.36 21.07
N SER A 400 8.87 -7.72 22.06
CA SER A 400 8.44 -7.79 23.46
C SER A 400 7.13 -7.06 23.75
N ASP A 401 6.81 -6.01 22.99
CA ASP A 401 5.67 -5.13 23.26
C ASP A 401 4.94 -4.59 22.03
N GLY A 402 5.42 -4.90 20.83
CA GLY A 402 4.83 -4.45 19.58
C GLY A 402 5.14 -2.99 19.24
N ALA A 403 6.12 -2.33 19.89
CA ALA A 403 6.50 -0.97 19.50
C ALA A 403 7.03 -0.93 18.07
N LEU A 404 6.53 0.00 17.25
CA LEU A 404 6.93 0.19 15.86
C LEU A 404 8.10 1.15 15.80
N ILE A 405 9.09 0.82 14.97
CA ILE A 405 10.41 1.46 15.00
C ILE A 405 10.72 2.07 13.64
N GLU A 406 11.09 3.34 13.64
CA GLU A 406 11.71 4.02 12.50
C GLU A 406 13.19 4.28 12.82
N ILE A 407 14.08 4.07 11.86
CA ILE A 407 15.53 4.17 12.02
C ILE A 407 16.10 5.13 10.98
N LYS A 408 16.71 6.20 11.48
CA LYS A 408 17.34 7.26 10.72
C LYS A 408 18.86 7.14 10.80
N GLY A 409 19.45 6.54 9.76
CA GLY A 409 20.90 6.36 9.62
C GLY A 409 21.71 7.67 9.48
N PRO A 410 23.05 7.58 9.47
CA PRO A 410 23.94 8.75 9.41
C PRO A 410 23.86 9.53 8.09
N GLY A 411 24.35 10.76 8.10
CA GLY A 411 24.39 11.66 6.96
C GLY A 411 23.13 12.52 6.81
N ILE A 412 22.26 12.54 7.81
CA ILE A 412 21.12 13.46 7.89
C ILE A 412 21.60 14.83 8.35
N ALA A 413 22.44 14.90 9.39
CA ALA A 413 23.01 16.14 9.89
C ALA A 413 23.74 16.91 8.77
N GLU A 414 24.57 16.23 7.97
CA GLU A 414 25.21 16.84 6.80
C GLU A 414 24.21 17.44 5.80
N LYS A 415 23.03 16.81 5.62
CA LYS A 415 21.97 17.34 4.76
C LYS A 415 21.22 18.50 5.41
N LEU A 416 21.09 18.52 6.73
CA LEU A 416 20.49 19.64 7.47
C LEU A 416 21.29 20.92 7.24
N HIS A 417 22.63 20.88 7.29
CA HIS A 417 23.50 22.06 7.09
C HIS A 417 23.60 22.55 5.64
N LYS A 418 23.01 21.84 4.68
CA LYS A 418 23.00 22.31 3.30
C LYS A 418 21.97 23.41 3.19
N ARG A 419 22.43 24.65 2.98
CA ARG A 419 21.64 25.89 2.87
C ARG A 419 20.27 25.76 2.19
N PHE A 420 20.19 24.96 1.12
CA PHE A 420 18.93 24.69 0.42
C PHE A 420 17.86 24.03 1.31
N PHE A 421 18.24 23.09 2.17
CA PHE A 421 17.32 22.36 3.05
C PHE A 421 16.92 23.17 4.28
N GLU A 422 17.81 24.03 4.79
CA GLU A 422 17.50 24.96 5.88
C GLU A 422 16.46 26.00 5.41
N GLU A 423 16.72 26.69 4.29
CA GLU A 423 15.85 27.77 3.81
C GLU A 423 14.46 27.25 3.37
N ALA A 424 14.35 25.99 2.94
CA ALA A 424 13.10 25.42 2.41
C ALA A 424 12.27 24.64 3.47
N GLU A 425 12.80 24.44 4.68
CA GLU A 425 12.20 23.62 5.74
C GLU A 425 11.79 22.21 5.24
N ILE A 426 12.58 21.64 4.32
CA ILE A 426 12.21 20.38 3.66
C ILE A 426 12.16 19.23 4.66
N PHE A 427 13.19 19.11 5.51
CA PHE A 427 13.26 18.04 6.51
C PHE A 427 12.14 18.11 7.53
N PRO A 428 11.85 19.25 8.18
CA PRO A 428 10.70 19.37 9.07
C PRO A 428 9.38 18.98 8.39
N LYS A 429 9.13 19.43 7.16
CA LYS A 429 7.90 19.11 6.42
C LYS A 429 7.80 17.64 6.05
N GLU A 430 8.88 17.04 5.55
CA GLU A 430 8.91 15.62 5.17
C GLU A 430 8.81 14.70 6.37
N TRP A 431 9.56 14.97 7.45
CA TRP A 431 9.48 14.20 8.68
C TRP A 431 8.13 14.35 9.35
N LYS A 432 7.57 15.56 9.42
CA LYS A 432 6.21 15.76 9.90
C LYS A 432 5.21 14.91 9.11
N ARG A 433 5.25 14.95 7.78
CA ARG A 433 4.34 14.15 6.94
C ARG A 433 4.53 12.64 7.15
N GLN A 434 5.78 12.16 7.27
CA GLN A 434 6.07 10.75 7.54
C GLN A 434 5.55 10.33 8.92
N ALA A 435 5.89 11.12 9.95
CA ALA A 435 5.49 10.91 11.33
C ALA A 435 3.96 10.91 11.48
N GLU A 436 3.25 11.82 10.83
CA GLU A 436 1.77 11.86 10.84
C GLU A 436 1.16 10.57 10.29
N LYS A 437 1.69 10.05 9.16
CA LYS A 437 1.24 8.78 8.58
C LYS A 437 1.50 7.61 9.53
N GLN A 438 2.70 7.55 10.08
CA GLN A 438 3.11 6.50 11.00
C GLN A 438 2.30 6.55 12.30
N VAL A 439 2.03 7.73 12.85
CA VAL A 439 1.19 7.92 14.04
C VAL A 439 -0.23 7.39 13.84
N ARG A 440 -0.81 7.56 12.64
CA ARG A 440 -2.14 7.05 12.30
C ARG A 440 -2.11 5.54 12.09
N ALA A 441 -1.20 5.04 11.24
CA ALA A 441 -1.08 3.62 10.94
C ALA A 441 -0.68 2.78 12.15
N ALA A 442 0.16 3.32 13.03
CA ALA A 442 0.55 2.69 14.29
C ALA A 442 -0.65 2.48 15.22
N GLY A 443 -1.72 3.27 15.09
CA GLY A 443 -2.87 3.21 15.99
C GLY A 443 -2.43 3.32 17.46
N GLN A 444 -2.47 2.17 18.15
CA GLN A 444 -2.16 2.03 19.57
C GLN A 444 -0.75 1.51 19.87
N HIS A 445 0.01 1.16 18.84
CA HIS A 445 1.40 0.79 19.02
C HIS A 445 2.21 2.02 19.42
N ALA A 446 3.12 1.84 20.38
CA ALA A 446 4.15 2.84 20.64
C ALA A 446 4.98 3.04 19.37
N LEU A 447 5.37 4.28 19.10
CA LEU A 447 6.18 4.63 17.94
C LEU A 447 7.48 5.27 18.41
N GLU A 448 8.60 4.66 18.04
CA GLU A 448 9.94 5.10 18.41
C GLU A 448 10.75 5.43 17.15
N TRP A 449 11.48 6.54 17.17
CA TRP A 449 12.38 6.96 16.09
C TRP A 449 13.81 6.99 16.62
N TYR A 450 14.70 6.19 16.01
CA TYR A 450 16.12 6.09 16.37
C TYR A 450 16.98 6.84 15.37
N PHE A 451 17.91 7.66 15.85
CA PHE A 451 18.77 8.50 15.03
C PHE A 451 20.24 8.23 15.31
N ALA A 452 21.02 8.10 14.23
CA ALA A 452 22.47 7.94 14.32
C ALA A 452 23.21 9.24 14.71
N GLU A 453 22.55 10.39 14.55
CA GLU A 453 23.13 11.73 14.75
C GLU A 453 22.25 12.54 15.70
N SER A 454 22.83 13.04 16.80
CA SER A 454 22.09 13.76 17.85
C SER A 454 21.43 15.05 17.36
N GLU A 455 22.03 15.71 16.36
CA GLU A 455 21.44 16.91 15.77
C GLU A 455 20.14 16.61 15.02
N ALA A 456 20.10 15.50 14.28
CA ALA A 456 18.90 15.03 13.60
C ALA A 456 17.80 14.65 14.60
N GLU A 457 18.17 13.98 15.69
CA GLU A 457 17.25 13.65 16.79
C GLU A 457 16.63 14.90 17.40
N LYS A 458 17.45 15.90 17.73
CA LYS A 458 17.00 17.15 18.31
C LYS A 458 16.00 17.88 17.39
N LEU A 459 16.32 17.98 16.09
CA LEU A 459 15.42 18.61 15.13
C LEU A 459 14.09 17.85 15.00
N ALA A 460 14.13 16.52 14.99
CA ALA A 460 12.92 15.70 14.95
C ALA A 460 12.07 15.91 16.20
N LYS A 461 12.71 15.92 17.37
CA LYS A 461 12.06 16.19 18.65
C LYS A 461 11.38 17.56 18.66
N GLU A 462 12.07 18.62 18.27
CA GLU A 462 11.49 19.97 18.15
C GLU A 462 10.29 19.98 17.18
N THR A 463 10.42 19.29 16.04
CA THR A 463 9.35 19.16 15.05
C THR A 463 8.13 18.43 15.62
N PHE A 464 8.34 17.30 16.31
CA PHE A 464 7.26 16.50 16.88
C PHE A 464 6.60 17.19 18.08
N ASP A 465 7.36 17.90 18.91
CA ASP A 465 6.83 18.65 20.05
C ASP A 465 5.95 19.83 19.61
N SER A 466 6.18 20.37 18.41
CA SER A 466 5.36 21.44 17.81
C SER A 466 3.97 20.98 17.34
N VAL A 467 3.73 19.67 17.20
CA VAL A 467 2.47 19.09 16.72
C VAL A 467 1.91 18.13 17.77
N LYS A 468 0.73 18.45 18.33
CA LYS A 468 0.15 17.71 19.48
C LYS A 468 0.07 16.20 19.24
N GLU A 469 -0.30 15.80 18.02
CA GLU A 469 -0.51 14.40 17.61
C GLU A 469 0.81 13.62 17.51
N LEU A 470 1.94 14.31 17.27
CA LEU A 470 3.25 13.70 17.10
C LEU A 470 4.04 13.56 18.41
N ARG A 471 3.60 14.22 19.49
CA ARG A 471 4.22 14.14 20.83
C ARG A 471 4.28 12.74 21.43
N LYS A 472 3.52 11.80 20.88
CA LYS A 472 3.57 10.38 21.28
C LYS A 472 4.75 9.61 20.68
N ILE A 473 5.48 10.20 19.74
CA ILE A 473 6.69 9.59 19.17
C ILE A 473 7.84 9.80 20.15
N THR A 474 8.48 8.71 20.57
CA THR A 474 9.70 8.79 21.38
C THR A 474 10.91 8.83 20.46
N THR A 475 11.81 9.78 20.66
CA THR A 475 13.05 9.91 19.88
C THR A 475 14.24 9.38 20.69
N HIS A 476 15.14 8.68 20.01
CA HIS A 476 16.36 8.13 20.60
C HIS A 476 17.56 8.48 19.74
N HIS A 477 18.64 8.95 20.36
CA HIS A 477 19.94 9.04 19.71
C HIS A 477 20.80 7.85 20.14
N VAL A 478 21.32 7.09 19.18
CA VAL A 478 22.24 5.99 19.43
C VAL A 478 23.46 6.19 18.55
N SER A 479 24.62 6.39 19.16
CA SER A 479 25.86 6.59 18.43
C SER A 479 26.25 5.32 17.68
N ALA A 480 26.52 5.44 16.38
CA ALA A 480 27.02 4.32 15.57
C ALA A 480 28.42 3.81 16.01
N LYS A 481 29.09 4.51 16.93
CA LYS A 481 30.43 4.16 17.44
C LYS A 481 30.40 3.28 18.70
N GLU A 482 29.24 3.00 19.27
CA GLU A 482 29.12 2.13 20.44
C GLU A 482 28.82 0.68 19.98
N PRO A 483 29.76 -0.27 20.12
CA PRO A 483 29.50 -1.68 19.88
C PRO A 483 28.62 -2.32 20.98
#